data_AF-A0A1Z5JK05-F1
#
_entry.id   AF-A0A1Z5JK05-F1
#
_cell.length_a   1.000
_cell.length_b   1.000
_cell.length_c   1.000
_cell.angle_alpha   90.00
_cell.angle_beta   90.00
_cell.angle_gamma   90.00
#
_symmetry.space_group_name_H-M   'P 1'
#
loop_
_entity.id
_entity.type
_entity.pdbx_description
1 polymer ?
#
loop_
_entity_poly.entity_id
_entity_poly.type
_entity_poly.pdbx_seq_one_letter_code
_entity_poly.pdbx_strand_id
1 'polypeptide(L)'
;MRSNGILLVSSWLHLIPLARGAISGRILNTRAIEYPSYRFRPYSTLDEDVVPIAESLGYDEQSWNALGSNPWEFYSFETIESDGSRKVVDAIQDLGFNETVWDCYINHYRDFSWQELANEGVVVFAVILGWNEEMWDGMTSSPETEFMLWDKLNLGQQQAAIEFCFTQEIWDGVNIEDWESSTSEGSSPDSPVAAPVTPPSLAPSQSPITVTKSPVMDENTPAPVAQENNEPTSRPTNAPTSQQNTPQTDPPTSGSQETASPSQAQQNGEDAPSIPSVDEIRYVVWGDLSEDKKKLASELGYDKDTWNTPGTADIEYYSIEGLAEAERQVDIDNISEMGFSEEQWDCYVHHYISFSWEALESVGVDSHFTSLGWSQSSWDGETDEVPASEEKSWDELTEEERSGAVGLCYIHQTWDGYSLDDPEWKSIASQNPESGADSPSESASSRRSVASWLSLLTITYIFTSSLL
;
A
#
# COMPACT_ATOMS: atom_id res chain seq x y z
N MET A 1 30.89 7.44 -53.71
CA MET A 1 32.17 7.64 -52.98
C MET A 1 32.44 9.12 -52.83
N ARG A 2 32.70 9.56 -51.59
CA ARG A 2 33.23 10.86 -51.12
C ARG A 2 32.24 12.05 -50.96
N SER A 3 31.56 12.04 -49.81
CA SER A 3 31.61 13.00 -48.70
C SER A 3 32.21 14.41 -48.83
N ASN A 4 31.45 15.34 -48.25
CA ASN A 4 31.77 16.39 -47.24
C ASN A 4 31.71 17.86 -47.66
N GLY A 5 30.91 18.64 -46.91
CA GLY A 5 31.31 20.00 -46.51
C GLY A 5 30.21 21.03 -46.21
N ILE A 6 29.73 21.05 -44.95
CA ILE A 6 29.44 22.23 -44.10
C ILE A 6 28.19 23.09 -44.43
N LEU A 7 27.22 23.08 -43.51
CA LEU A 7 26.22 24.14 -43.33
C LEU A 7 26.14 24.54 -41.84
N LEU A 8 26.36 25.83 -41.60
CA LEU A 8 26.01 26.58 -40.40
C LEU A 8 24.50 26.88 -40.43
N VAL A 9 23.78 26.61 -39.35
CA VAL A 9 22.52 27.31 -39.06
C VAL A 9 22.47 27.65 -37.57
N SER A 10 22.41 28.95 -37.32
CA SER A 10 22.24 29.59 -36.03
C SER A 10 20.76 29.86 -35.76
N SER A 11 20.38 29.92 -34.48
CA SER A 11 19.22 30.64 -33.92
C SER A 11 17.81 30.16 -34.29
N TRP A 12 17.27 29.27 -33.46
CA TRP A 12 15.87 29.29 -33.04
C TRP A 12 15.82 28.96 -31.54
N LEU A 13 15.86 30.00 -30.73
CA LEU A 13 15.43 30.01 -29.33
C LEU A 13 14.45 31.16 -29.26
N HIS A 14 13.21 30.88 -28.85
CA HIS A 14 12.30 31.70 -28.05
C HIS A 14 10.89 31.09 -28.17
N LEU A 15 10.29 30.84 -26.99
CA LEU A 15 8.89 30.49 -26.71
C LEU A 15 8.50 29.00 -26.82
N ILE A 16 8.89 28.22 -25.81
CA ILE A 16 8.04 27.17 -25.26
C ILE A 16 7.63 27.68 -23.86
N PRO A 17 6.35 27.91 -23.56
CA PRO A 17 5.92 28.08 -22.18
C PRO A 17 6.13 26.75 -21.47
N LEU A 18 6.84 26.77 -20.33
CA LEU A 18 6.88 25.66 -19.39
C LEU A 18 5.43 25.29 -19.05
N ALA A 19 5.00 24.12 -19.50
CA ALA A 19 3.74 23.55 -19.08
C ALA A 19 3.89 23.19 -17.59
N ARG A 20 3.33 24.03 -16.72
CA ARG A 20 2.96 23.62 -15.36
C ARG A 20 1.89 22.53 -15.52
N GLY A 21 2.28 21.27 -15.43
CA GLY A 21 1.35 20.16 -15.36
C GLY A 21 0.63 20.23 -14.02
N ALA A 22 -0.59 20.72 -14.01
CA ALA A 22 -1.44 20.69 -12.83
C ALA A 22 -1.79 19.23 -12.53
N ILE A 23 -1.45 18.74 -11.33
CA ILE A 23 -1.85 17.43 -10.76
C ILE A 23 -3.37 17.42 -10.42
N SER A 24 -4.16 18.31 -11.02
CA SER A 24 -5.58 18.46 -10.71
C SER A 24 -6.34 17.26 -11.31
N GLY A 25 -6.96 16.46 -10.45
CA GLY A 25 -7.82 15.34 -10.85
C GLY A 25 -7.14 13.97 -10.94
N ARG A 26 -5.98 13.77 -10.28
CA ARG A 26 -5.41 12.42 -10.14
C ARG A 26 -6.15 11.68 -9.03
N ILE A 27 -6.76 10.56 -9.37
CA ILE A 27 -7.22 9.58 -8.39
C ILE A 27 -5.98 8.80 -7.96
N LEU A 28 -5.64 8.87 -6.67
CA LEU A 28 -4.46 8.18 -6.12
C LEU A 28 -4.84 6.87 -5.42
N ASN A 29 -6.03 6.80 -4.83
CA ASN A 29 -6.55 5.62 -4.16
C ASN A 29 -7.71 5.00 -4.95
N THR A 30 -8.00 3.74 -4.67
CA THR A 30 -9.05 3.01 -5.39
C THR A 30 -10.46 3.45 -5.00
N ARG A 31 -10.59 4.12 -3.85
CA ARG A 31 -11.82 4.79 -3.39
C ARG A 31 -12.21 6.00 -4.25
N ALA A 32 -11.42 6.34 -5.28
CA ALA A 32 -11.70 7.41 -6.24
C ALA A 32 -11.87 8.79 -5.58
N ILE A 33 -11.21 9.01 -4.44
CA ILE A 33 -11.26 10.29 -3.74
C ILE A 33 -10.33 11.26 -4.48
N GLU A 34 -10.88 12.42 -4.85
CA GLU A 34 -10.13 13.40 -5.64
C GLU A 34 -9.02 14.03 -4.80
N TYR A 35 -7.78 13.94 -5.30
CA TYR A 35 -6.63 14.56 -4.66
C TYR A 35 -6.76 16.10 -4.65
N PRO A 36 -6.75 16.76 -3.48
CA PRO A 36 -7.00 18.19 -3.39
C PRO A 36 -5.73 18.99 -3.71
N SER A 37 -5.41 19.08 -5.00
CA SER A 37 -4.18 19.72 -5.50
C SER A 37 -3.98 21.19 -5.10
N TYR A 38 -5.00 21.85 -4.55
CA TYR A 38 -4.90 23.22 -4.02
C TYR A 38 -4.29 23.27 -2.61
N ARG A 39 -4.55 22.28 -1.74
CA ARG A 39 -3.97 22.20 -0.39
C ARG A 39 -2.46 22.07 -0.42
N PHE A 40 -1.99 21.25 -1.34
CA PHE A 40 -0.64 20.74 -1.41
C PHE A 40 0.24 21.59 -2.33
N ARG A 41 0.20 22.91 -2.11
CA ARG A 41 1.06 23.90 -2.76
C ARG A 41 1.62 24.85 -1.70
N PRO A 42 2.84 25.39 -1.89
CA PRO A 42 3.41 26.33 -0.93
C PRO A 42 2.49 27.52 -0.71
N TYR A 43 2.33 27.97 0.54
CA TYR A 43 1.45 29.09 0.91
C TYR A 43 1.76 30.36 0.09
N SER A 44 3.05 30.62 -0.15
CA SER A 44 3.54 31.75 -0.95
C SER A 44 3.11 31.73 -2.43
N THR A 45 2.55 30.61 -2.89
CA THR A 45 2.05 30.42 -4.26
C THR A 45 0.53 30.39 -4.38
N LEU A 46 -0.19 30.53 -3.25
CA LEU A 46 -1.64 30.57 -3.25
C LEU A 46 -2.18 31.78 -4.01
N ASP A 47 -3.33 31.58 -4.65
CA ASP A 47 -4.03 32.66 -5.33
C ASP A 47 -4.55 33.70 -4.32
N GLU A 48 -4.62 34.97 -4.73
CA GLU A 48 -4.94 36.11 -3.85
C GLU A 48 -6.32 35.98 -3.18
N ASP A 49 -7.25 35.23 -3.77
CA ASP A 49 -8.57 34.93 -3.24
C ASP A 49 -8.62 33.73 -2.30
N VAL A 50 -7.64 32.84 -2.34
CA VAL A 50 -7.53 31.66 -1.46
C VAL A 50 -6.94 32.03 -0.09
N VAL A 51 -5.94 32.93 -0.08
CA VAL A 51 -5.25 33.35 1.15
C VAL A 51 -6.21 33.79 2.26
N PRO A 52 -7.20 34.68 2.02
CA PRO A 52 -8.14 35.10 3.07
C PRO A 52 -9.02 33.96 3.59
N ILE A 53 -9.31 32.93 2.78
CA ILE A 53 -10.11 31.78 3.19
C ILE A 53 -9.26 30.89 4.13
N ALA A 54 -8.01 30.60 3.74
CA ALA A 54 -7.06 29.87 4.58
C ALA A 54 -6.82 30.59 5.93
N GLU A 55 -6.60 31.90 5.91
CA GLU A 55 -6.46 32.71 7.14
C GLU A 55 -7.72 32.67 8.02
N SER A 56 -8.92 32.56 7.43
CA SER A 56 -10.17 32.44 8.19
C SER A 56 -10.30 31.10 8.93
N LEU A 57 -9.62 30.07 8.45
CA LEU A 57 -9.43 28.77 9.12
C LEU A 57 -8.24 28.78 10.09
N GLY A 58 -7.57 29.92 10.28
CA GLY A 58 -6.44 30.05 11.17
C GLY A 58 -5.12 29.50 10.60
N TYR A 59 -5.07 29.19 9.30
CA TYR A 59 -3.78 28.92 8.66
C TYR A 59 -2.99 30.21 8.50
N ASP A 60 -1.69 30.10 8.74
CA ASP A 60 -0.67 31.03 8.30
C ASP A 60 0.34 30.28 7.39
N GLU A 61 1.35 30.97 6.87
CA GLU A 61 2.37 30.35 6.00
C GLU A 61 3.03 29.13 6.64
N GLN A 62 3.34 29.21 7.93
CA GLN A 62 3.99 28.11 8.64
C GLN A 62 3.05 26.90 8.78
N SER A 63 1.83 27.14 9.25
CA SER A 63 0.87 26.07 9.53
C SER A 63 0.23 25.48 8.27
N TRP A 64 0.18 26.24 7.18
CA TRP A 64 -0.21 25.73 5.88
C TRP A 64 0.85 24.77 5.32
N ASN A 65 2.11 25.18 5.35
CA ASN A 65 3.21 24.42 4.76
C ASN A 65 3.64 23.21 5.62
N ALA A 66 3.35 23.22 6.93
CA ALA A 66 3.60 22.11 7.84
C ALA A 66 2.30 21.33 8.10
N LEU A 67 2.12 20.19 7.44
CA LEU A 67 0.96 19.32 7.64
C LEU A 67 0.81 18.88 9.11
N GLY A 68 -0.43 18.77 9.58
CA GLY A 68 -0.77 18.39 10.94
C GLY A 68 -0.45 19.47 11.99
N SER A 69 -0.22 20.72 11.58
CA SER A 69 0.12 21.79 12.53
C SER A 69 -1.03 22.77 12.78
N ASN A 70 -2.05 22.80 11.91
CA ASN A 70 -3.28 23.52 12.18
C ASN A 70 -4.20 22.64 13.04
N PRO A 71 -4.75 23.15 14.17
CA PRO A 71 -5.62 22.38 15.05
C PRO A 71 -6.83 21.74 14.36
N TRP A 72 -7.35 22.35 13.29
CA TRP A 72 -8.50 21.80 12.56
C TRP A 72 -8.17 20.49 11.83
N GLU A 73 -6.92 20.26 11.46
CA GLU A 73 -6.49 19.04 10.77
C GLU A 73 -6.63 17.79 11.67
N PHE A 74 -6.82 17.96 12.98
CA PHE A 74 -7.04 16.85 13.91
C PHE A 74 -8.51 16.45 14.09
N TYR A 75 -9.46 17.18 13.50
CA TYR A 75 -10.88 16.89 13.63
C TYR A 75 -11.47 16.36 12.32
N SER A 76 -12.35 15.36 12.44
CA SER A 76 -13.17 14.92 11.31
C SER A 76 -14.13 16.04 10.89
N PHE A 77 -14.61 15.97 9.67
CA PHE A 77 -15.59 16.92 9.16
C PHE A 77 -16.87 16.93 10.00
N GLU A 78 -17.33 15.76 10.45
CA GLU A 78 -18.50 15.61 11.34
C GLU A 78 -18.26 16.28 12.70
N THR A 79 -17.08 16.11 13.30
CA THR A 79 -16.73 16.80 14.56
C THR A 79 -16.76 18.32 14.40
N ILE A 80 -16.22 18.85 13.30
CA ILE A 80 -16.22 20.28 12.99
C ILE A 80 -17.66 20.81 12.80
N GLU A 81 -18.51 20.04 12.10
CA GLU A 81 -19.90 20.42 11.88
C GLU A 81 -20.71 20.42 13.19
N SER A 82 -20.51 19.39 14.02
CA SER A 82 -21.25 19.19 15.27
C SER A 82 -20.88 20.18 16.38
N ASP A 83 -19.63 20.70 16.41
CA ASP A 83 -19.21 21.79 17.30
C ASP A 83 -19.94 23.12 16.98
N GLY A 84 -20.73 23.17 15.89
CA GLY A 84 -21.50 24.34 15.51
C GLY A 84 -20.65 25.43 14.85
N SER A 85 -19.42 25.08 14.46
CA SER A 85 -18.46 25.93 13.79
C SER A 85 -18.80 26.10 12.30
N ARG A 86 -20.03 26.50 11.99
CA ARG A 86 -20.55 26.65 10.60
C ARG A 86 -19.64 27.49 9.70
N LYS A 87 -18.98 28.51 10.26
CA LYS A 87 -18.04 29.34 9.51
C LYS A 87 -16.78 28.57 9.06
N VAL A 88 -16.34 27.61 9.88
CA VAL A 88 -15.20 26.73 9.57
C VAL A 88 -15.62 25.78 8.45
N VAL A 89 -16.80 25.15 8.56
CA VAL A 89 -17.37 24.31 7.49
C VAL A 89 -17.50 25.07 6.18
N ASP A 90 -18.09 26.28 6.21
CA ASP A 90 -18.25 27.12 5.01
C ASP A 90 -16.87 27.43 4.39
N ALA A 91 -15.85 27.74 5.20
CA ALA A 91 -14.50 28.03 4.71
C ALA A 91 -13.75 26.79 4.17
N ILE A 92 -13.94 25.61 4.77
CA ILE A 92 -13.44 24.33 4.25
C ILE A 92 -14.04 24.05 2.87
N GLN A 93 -15.35 24.26 2.72
CA GLN A 93 -16.05 24.11 1.44
C GLN A 93 -15.62 25.16 0.40
N ASP A 94 -15.39 26.40 0.81
CA ASP A 94 -14.89 27.47 -0.05
C ASP A 94 -13.46 27.20 -0.55
N LEU A 95 -12.65 26.43 0.21
CA LEU A 95 -11.36 25.90 -0.27
C LEU A 95 -11.51 24.72 -1.25
N GLY A 96 -12.73 24.24 -1.46
CA GLY A 96 -13.04 23.15 -2.38
C GLY A 96 -13.02 21.75 -1.76
N PHE A 97 -12.92 21.63 -0.43
CA PHE A 97 -13.01 20.34 0.23
C PHE A 97 -14.47 19.97 0.49
N ASN A 98 -14.79 18.71 0.24
CA ASN A 98 -15.97 18.06 0.82
C ASN A 98 -15.54 17.20 2.01
N GLU A 99 -16.52 16.64 2.72
CA GLU A 99 -16.32 15.72 3.86
C GLU A 99 -15.31 14.61 3.55
N THR A 100 -15.57 13.80 2.52
CA THR A 100 -14.69 12.68 2.13
C THR A 100 -13.26 13.12 1.83
N VAL A 101 -13.06 14.25 1.13
CA VAL A 101 -11.72 14.76 0.83
C VAL A 101 -11.02 15.27 2.09
N TRP A 102 -11.75 15.94 2.98
CA TRP A 102 -11.21 16.44 4.25
C TRP A 102 -10.77 15.28 5.15
N ASP A 103 -11.66 14.33 5.40
CA ASP A 103 -11.40 13.21 6.29
C ASP A 103 -10.23 12.35 5.79
N CYS A 104 -10.14 12.18 4.47
CA CYS A 104 -9.08 11.39 3.86
C CYS A 104 -7.74 12.12 3.79
N TYR A 105 -7.66 13.31 3.17
CA TYR A 105 -6.38 13.95 2.86
C TYR A 105 -5.90 14.98 3.88
N ILE A 106 -6.77 15.46 4.77
CA ILE A 106 -6.42 16.49 5.75
C ILE A 106 -6.38 15.87 7.15
N ASN A 107 -7.44 15.18 7.54
CA ASN A 107 -7.52 14.52 8.84
C ASN A 107 -6.80 13.17 8.86
N HIS A 108 -6.70 12.48 7.72
CA HIS A 108 -6.27 11.09 7.63
C HIS A 108 -7.00 10.20 8.65
N TYR A 109 -8.30 10.42 8.78
CA TYR A 109 -9.19 9.73 9.71
C TYR A 109 -8.75 9.74 11.19
N ARG A 110 -7.82 10.62 11.60
CA ARG A 110 -7.25 10.62 12.96
C ARG A 110 -8.27 10.85 14.07
N ASP A 111 -9.40 11.48 13.77
CA ASP A 111 -10.49 11.73 14.73
C ASP A 111 -11.54 10.60 14.75
N PHE A 112 -11.41 9.62 13.86
CA PHE A 112 -12.32 8.48 13.79
C PHE A 112 -11.96 7.48 14.88
N SER A 113 -12.97 6.90 15.51
CA SER A 113 -12.85 5.67 16.28
C SER A 113 -12.57 4.48 15.36
N TRP A 114 -12.06 3.38 15.93
CA TRP A 114 -11.84 2.14 15.17
C TRP A 114 -13.12 1.64 14.46
N GLN A 115 -14.27 1.74 15.12
CA GLN A 115 -15.55 1.37 14.53
C GLN A 115 -15.94 2.30 13.36
N GLU A 116 -15.63 3.59 13.44
CA GLU A 116 -15.91 4.52 12.34
C GLU A 116 -14.97 4.24 11.15
N LEU A 117 -13.70 3.90 11.39
CA LEU A 117 -12.82 3.39 10.32
C LEU A 117 -13.40 2.15 9.64
N ALA A 118 -13.99 1.23 10.42
CA ALA A 118 -14.60 0.02 9.90
C ALA A 118 -15.84 0.35 9.05
N ASN A 119 -16.68 1.27 9.54
CA ASN A 119 -17.86 1.75 8.80
C ASN A 119 -17.49 2.44 7.48
N GLU A 120 -16.37 3.18 7.46
CA GLU A 120 -15.82 3.82 6.25
C GLU A 120 -15.06 2.85 5.34
N GLY A 121 -14.86 1.59 5.77
CA GLY A 121 -14.14 0.57 5.03
C GLY A 121 -12.63 0.80 4.96
N VAL A 122 -12.07 1.64 5.83
CA VAL A 122 -10.63 1.97 5.85
C VAL A 122 -9.85 1.27 6.96
N VAL A 123 -10.54 0.65 7.94
CA VAL A 123 -9.90 -0.05 9.06
C VAL A 123 -8.88 -1.09 8.59
N VAL A 124 -9.17 -1.74 7.48
CA VAL A 124 -8.32 -2.80 6.93
C VAL A 124 -6.94 -2.28 6.49
N PHE A 125 -6.87 -1.05 5.99
CA PHE A 125 -5.61 -0.42 5.64
C PHE A 125 -4.82 -0.03 6.90
N ALA A 126 -5.51 0.39 7.96
CA ALA A 126 -4.87 0.60 9.26
C ALA A 126 -4.28 -0.72 9.80
N VAL A 127 -5.00 -1.85 9.67
CA VAL A 127 -4.51 -3.19 10.04
C VAL A 127 -3.27 -3.59 9.23
N ILE A 128 -3.26 -3.37 7.91
CA ILE A 128 -2.07 -3.64 7.07
C ILE A 128 -0.88 -2.77 7.50
N LEU A 129 -1.15 -1.53 7.92
CA LEU A 129 -0.15 -0.65 8.54
C LEU A 129 0.19 -1.07 9.98
N GLY A 130 -0.28 -2.21 10.48
CA GLY A 130 0.05 -2.75 11.80
C GLY A 130 -0.75 -2.16 12.95
N TRP A 131 -1.74 -1.29 12.70
CA TRP A 131 -2.62 -0.80 13.74
C TRP A 131 -3.61 -1.87 14.19
N ASN A 132 -4.02 -1.81 15.45
CA ASN A 132 -5.21 -2.47 15.97
C ASN A 132 -6.03 -1.47 16.79
N GLU A 133 -7.24 -1.86 17.19
CA GLU A 133 -8.15 -1.01 17.97
C GLU A 133 -7.48 -0.45 19.24
N GLU A 134 -6.74 -1.26 19.99
CA GLU A 134 -6.09 -0.80 21.21
C GLU A 134 -4.99 0.24 20.95
N MET A 135 -4.24 0.09 19.86
CA MET A 135 -3.23 1.07 19.45
C MET A 135 -3.89 2.38 19.00
N TRP A 136 -4.94 2.26 18.18
CA TRP A 136 -5.65 3.40 17.59
C TRP A 136 -6.33 4.26 18.65
N ASP A 137 -6.98 3.63 19.63
CA ASP A 137 -7.61 4.29 20.78
C ASP A 137 -6.59 4.82 21.81
N GLY A 138 -5.28 4.70 21.52
CA GLY A 138 -4.20 5.16 22.39
C GLY A 138 -4.07 4.36 23.70
N MET A 139 -4.63 3.14 23.75
CA MET A 139 -4.49 2.25 24.90
C MET A 139 -3.12 1.55 24.94
N THR A 140 -2.53 1.33 23.77
CA THR A 140 -1.17 0.79 23.61
C THR A 140 -0.32 1.70 22.71
N SER A 141 0.95 1.34 22.48
CA SER A 141 1.85 2.11 21.62
C SER A 141 1.51 1.92 20.14
N SER A 142 1.61 3.00 19.35
CA SER A 142 1.49 2.97 17.89
C SER A 142 2.40 1.91 17.25
N PRO A 143 2.01 1.37 16.08
CA PRO A 143 2.82 0.41 15.34
C PRO A 143 4.13 1.04 14.85
N GLU A 144 5.10 0.19 14.48
CA GLU A 144 6.42 0.64 14.03
C GLU A 144 6.36 1.44 12.73
N THR A 145 5.42 1.08 11.84
CA THR A 145 5.14 1.76 10.57
C THR A 145 4.93 3.27 10.74
N GLU A 146 4.28 3.73 11.80
CA GLU A 146 4.07 5.17 12.11
C GLU A 146 5.39 5.97 12.18
N PHE A 147 6.53 5.27 12.37
CA PHE A 147 7.86 5.86 12.47
C PHE A 147 8.76 5.53 11.27
N MET A 148 8.28 4.73 10.33
CA MET A 148 9.00 4.39 9.10
C MET A 148 8.87 5.52 8.08
N LEU A 149 9.95 5.77 7.34
CA LEU A 149 9.85 6.56 6.11
C LEU A 149 9.15 5.72 5.03
N TRP A 150 8.55 6.38 4.05
CA TRP A 150 7.81 5.75 2.96
C TRP A 150 8.63 4.67 2.25
N ASP A 151 9.91 4.94 2.00
CA ASP A 151 10.82 4.02 1.32
C ASP A 151 11.18 2.77 2.14
N LYS A 152 10.76 2.73 3.42
CA LYS A 152 10.93 1.59 4.34
C LYS A 152 9.67 0.76 4.51
N LEU A 153 8.52 1.32 4.14
CA LEU A 153 7.29 0.54 4.06
C LEU A 153 7.45 -0.54 2.99
N ASN A 154 6.99 -1.75 3.29
CA ASN A 154 6.83 -2.76 2.25
C ASN A 154 5.69 -2.38 1.28
N LEU A 155 5.57 -3.10 0.16
CA LEU A 155 4.60 -2.72 -0.88
C LEU A 155 3.15 -2.72 -0.38
N GLY A 156 2.77 -3.71 0.44
CA GLY A 156 1.43 -3.77 1.03
C GLY A 156 1.15 -2.57 1.93
N GLN A 157 2.13 -2.17 2.74
CA GLN A 157 2.04 -0.99 3.60
C GLN A 157 1.99 0.32 2.80
N GLN A 158 2.80 0.48 1.75
CA GLN A 158 2.71 1.65 0.87
C GLN A 158 1.33 1.74 0.22
N GLN A 159 0.80 0.63 -0.31
CA GLN A 159 -0.53 0.61 -0.89
C GLN A 159 -1.61 0.94 0.15
N ALA A 160 -1.53 0.37 1.36
CA ALA A 160 -2.42 0.69 2.45
C ALA A 160 -2.34 2.17 2.86
N ALA A 161 -1.15 2.77 2.89
CA ALA A 161 -0.97 4.20 3.13
C ALA A 161 -1.62 5.05 2.02
N ILE A 162 -1.48 4.66 0.74
CA ILE A 162 -2.17 5.31 -0.39
C ILE A 162 -3.68 5.26 -0.21
N GLU A 163 -4.22 4.10 0.19
CA GLU A 163 -5.65 3.92 0.44
C GLU A 163 -6.15 4.71 1.67
N PHE A 164 -5.25 4.97 2.63
CA PHE A 164 -5.44 5.92 3.73
C PHE A 164 -5.15 7.38 3.35
N CYS A 165 -5.10 7.67 2.04
CA CYS A 165 -4.85 8.99 1.45
C CYS A 165 -3.48 9.62 1.72
N PHE A 166 -2.49 8.85 2.14
CA PHE A 166 -1.12 9.33 2.18
C PHE A 166 -0.49 9.30 0.79
N THR A 167 0.23 10.37 0.46
CA THR A 167 1.33 10.29 -0.51
C THR A 167 2.63 10.12 0.26
N GLN A 168 3.72 9.79 -0.44
CA GLN A 168 5.04 9.74 0.16
C GLN A 168 5.37 11.02 0.94
N GLU A 169 5.16 12.19 0.34
CA GLU A 169 5.51 13.47 0.96
C GLU A 169 4.67 13.76 2.20
N ILE A 170 3.40 13.34 2.20
CA ILE A 170 2.50 13.48 3.36
C ILE A 170 2.94 12.53 4.47
N TRP A 171 3.21 11.26 4.13
CA TRP A 171 3.65 10.23 5.07
C TRP A 171 4.97 10.61 5.76
N ASP A 172 5.96 11.01 4.98
CA ASP A 172 7.27 11.43 5.46
C ASP A 172 7.24 12.78 6.22
N GLY A 173 6.08 13.45 6.27
CA GLY A 173 5.91 14.73 6.94
C GLY A 173 6.76 15.85 6.32
N VAL A 174 7.04 15.76 5.01
CA VAL A 174 7.87 16.74 4.31
C VAL A 174 7.13 18.08 4.24
N ASN A 175 7.81 19.17 4.55
CA ASN A 175 7.23 20.50 4.43
C ASN A 175 6.88 20.79 2.97
N ILE A 176 5.70 21.36 2.71
CA ILE A 176 5.18 21.59 1.35
C ILE A 176 6.14 22.44 0.49
N GLU A 177 6.91 23.35 1.10
CA GLU A 177 7.89 24.16 0.36
C GLU A 177 9.03 23.32 -0.25
N ASP A 178 9.29 22.13 0.31
CA ASP A 178 10.39 21.26 -0.08
C ASP A 178 9.97 20.17 -1.09
N TRP A 179 8.67 20.05 -1.43
CA TRP A 179 8.13 18.98 -2.29
C TRP A 179 8.64 19.03 -3.75
N GLU A 180 8.90 20.23 -4.30
CA GLU A 180 9.51 20.35 -5.64
C GLU A 180 10.98 19.95 -5.65
N SER A 181 11.64 19.98 -4.49
CA SER A 181 13.04 19.57 -4.36
C SER A 181 13.19 18.06 -4.20
N SER A 182 12.25 17.40 -3.51
CA SER A 182 12.23 15.94 -3.33
C SER A 182 11.99 15.20 -4.65
N THR A 183 11.31 15.81 -5.61
CA THR A 183 11.04 15.23 -6.94
C THR A 183 12.19 15.43 -7.95
N SER A 184 13.21 16.24 -7.65
CA SER A 184 14.20 16.67 -8.65
C SER A 184 15.49 15.82 -8.76
N GLU A 185 15.70 14.84 -7.88
CA GLU A 185 16.89 13.96 -7.93
C GLU A 185 16.57 12.49 -8.23
N GLY A 186 15.59 12.22 -9.12
CA GLY A 186 15.46 10.90 -9.76
C GLY A 186 14.03 10.44 -10.07
N SER A 187 13.04 10.96 -9.36
CA SER A 187 11.63 10.63 -9.56
C SER A 187 10.96 11.65 -10.48
N SER A 188 11.13 11.47 -11.79
CA SER A 188 10.24 12.16 -12.73
C SER A 188 8.81 11.62 -12.55
N PRO A 189 7.79 12.47 -12.38
CA PRO A 189 6.39 12.03 -12.29
C PRO A 189 5.84 11.47 -13.62
N ASP A 190 6.66 11.36 -14.67
CA ASP A 190 6.34 10.78 -15.97
C ASP A 190 6.60 9.25 -16.05
N SER A 191 6.84 8.55 -14.94
CA SER A 191 6.75 7.09 -14.95
C SER A 191 5.29 6.67 -15.24
N PRO A 192 5.04 5.81 -16.24
CA PRO A 192 3.71 5.59 -16.78
C PRO A 192 2.89 4.72 -15.84
N VAL A 193 2.13 5.34 -14.93
CA VAL A 193 0.87 4.73 -14.47
C VAL A 193 -0.12 4.85 -15.63
N ALA A 194 -0.82 3.75 -15.92
CA ALA A 194 -1.71 3.59 -17.06
C ALA A 194 -2.62 4.82 -17.28
N ALA A 195 -2.79 5.21 -18.55
CA ALA A 195 -3.54 6.38 -18.95
C ALA A 195 -4.98 6.37 -18.38
N PRO A 196 -5.53 7.53 -17.97
CA PRO A 196 -6.89 7.59 -17.46
C PRO A 196 -7.89 7.29 -18.59
N VAL A 197 -8.65 6.20 -18.42
CA VAL A 197 -9.74 5.83 -19.32
C VAL A 197 -10.94 6.72 -18.97
N THR A 198 -11.37 7.56 -19.91
CA THR A 198 -12.59 8.35 -19.77
C THR A 198 -13.81 7.43 -19.62
N PRO A 199 -14.62 7.55 -18.56
CA PRO A 199 -15.84 6.75 -18.42
C PRO A 199 -16.88 7.14 -19.49
N PRO A 200 -17.62 6.16 -20.06
CA PRO A 200 -18.68 6.46 -21.00
C PRO A 200 -19.85 7.14 -20.29
N SER A 201 -20.31 8.25 -20.89
CA SER A 201 -21.49 9.01 -20.47
C SER A 201 -22.74 8.12 -20.52
N LEU A 202 -23.29 7.78 -19.36
CA LEU A 202 -24.60 7.14 -19.24
C LEU A 202 -25.68 8.19 -18.94
N ALA A 203 -26.72 8.19 -19.76
CA ALA A 203 -27.89 9.04 -19.64
C ALA A 203 -28.75 8.67 -18.40
N PRO A 204 -29.39 9.63 -17.72
CA PRO A 204 -30.11 9.36 -16.49
C PRO A 204 -31.48 8.71 -16.77
N SER A 205 -31.69 7.52 -16.21
CA SER A 205 -33.01 6.88 -16.14
C SER A 205 -33.64 7.16 -14.78
N GLN A 206 -34.61 8.08 -14.74
CA GLN A 206 -35.41 8.33 -13.55
C GLN A 206 -36.52 7.28 -13.39
N SER A 207 -36.62 6.68 -12.20
CA SER A 207 -37.90 6.19 -11.65
C SER A 207 -37.88 6.23 -10.11
N PRO A 208 -39.03 6.46 -9.47
CA PRO A 208 -39.09 7.05 -8.13
C PRO A 208 -39.18 6.00 -7.02
N ILE A 209 -38.35 6.15 -5.99
CA ILE A 209 -38.47 5.38 -4.74
C ILE A 209 -39.47 6.10 -3.82
N THR A 210 -40.45 5.35 -3.35
CA THR A 210 -41.49 5.82 -2.41
C THR A 210 -40.98 5.63 -1.00
N VAL A 211 -40.68 6.72 -0.29
CA VAL A 211 -40.24 6.69 1.12
C VAL A 211 -41.43 6.39 2.01
N THR A 212 -41.38 5.28 2.73
CA THR A 212 -42.35 4.92 3.77
C THR A 212 -41.82 5.39 5.11
N LYS A 213 -42.56 6.31 5.73
CA LYS A 213 -42.29 6.91 7.05
C LYS A 213 -42.54 5.88 8.16
N SER A 214 -41.58 5.74 9.08
CA SER A 214 -41.75 5.09 10.39
C SER A 214 -41.49 6.08 11.54
N PRO A 215 -41.97 5.78 12.76
CA PRO A 215 -42.59 6.79 13.61
C PRO A 215 -41.68 7.37 14.68
N VAL A 216 -42.10 8.57 15.10
CA VAL A 216 -41.67 9.38 16.25
C VAL A 216 -41.61 8.55 17.54
N MET A 217 -40.47 8.61 18.23
CA MET A 217 -40.35 8.27 19.65
C MET A 217 -40.07 9.56 20.43
N ASP A 218 -40.94 9.81 21.41
CA ASP A 218 -40.92 10.95 22.31
C ASP A 218 -39.81 10.85 23.36
N GLU A 219 -39.31 12.04 23.67
CA GLU A 219 -38.32 12.46 24.65
C GLU A 219 -38.83 12.30 26.10
N ASN A 220 -37.96 11.87 27.02
CA ASN A 220 -37.83 12.37 28.41
C ASN A 220 -37.04 11.39 29.30
N THR A 221 -35.85 11.77 29.76
CA THR A 221 -35.34 11.57 31.15
C THR A 221 -34.00 12.33 31.31
N PRO A 222 -33.78 13.11 32.40
CA PRO A 222 -32.66 14.04 32.51
C PRO A 222 -31.34 13.43 33.04
N ALA A 223 -30.24 14.07 32.62
CA ALA A 223 -28.85 13.78 32.97
C ALA A 223 -28.48 14.09 34.44
N PRO A 224 -27.45 13.41 34.99
CA PRO A 224 -26.74 13.89 36.17
C PRO A 224 -25.51 14.72 35.80
N VAL A 225 -25.39 15.85 36.48
CA VAL A 225 -24.26 16.77 36.52
C VAL A 225 -23.03 16.10 37.13
N ALA A 226 -21.87 16.20 36.48
CA ALA A 226 -20.57 16.00 37.11
C ALA A 226 -19.57 17.07 36.65
N GLN A 227 -18.75 17.50 37.60
CA GLN A 227 -17.99 18.74 37.66
C GLN A 227 -16.67 18.72 36.90
N GLU A 228 -16.27 19.91 36.43
CA GLU A 228 -14.92 20.31 36.02
C GLU A 228 -13.84 19.99 37.07
N ASN A 229 -12.66 19.59 36.61
CA ASN A 229 -11.40 20.04 37.20
C ASN A 229 -10.23 19.91 36.20
N ASN A 230 -9.42 20.97 36.19
CA ASN A 230 -8.35 21.29 35.25
C ASN A 230 -7.02 20.53 35.47
N GLU A 231 -6.30 20.35 34.35
CA GLU A 231 -4.84 20.52 34.12
C GLU A 231 -3.78 19.57 34.74
N PRO A 232 -2.58 19.49 34.10
CA PRO A 232 -1.79 18.27 33.95
C PRO A 232 -0.65 18.15 34.97
N THR A 233 -0.21 16.91 35.22
CA THR A 233 0.98 16.63 36.03
C THR A 233 1.96 15.75 35.25
N SER A 234 3.04 16.37 34.79
CA SER A 234 4.29 15.73 34.36
C SER A 234 5.00 14.97 35.49
N ARG A 235 5.84 13.96 35.12
CA ARG A 235 7.07 13.41 35.81
C ARG A 235 6.96 11.94 36.32
N PRO A 236 8.07 11.16 36.49
CA PRO A 236 9.24 10.88 35.64
C PRO A 236 9.54 9.37 35.44
N THR A 237 10.42 9.10 34.48
CA THR A 237 11.23 7.89 34.23
C THR A 237 11.98 7.34 35.45
N ASN A 238 11.99 6.01 35.61
CA ASN A 238 13.03 5.27 36.34
C ASN A 238 13.42 4.01 35.56
N ALA A 239 14.70 3.93 35.20
CA ALA A 239 15.36 2.76 34.63
C ALA A 239 15.71 1.73 35.72
N PRO A 240 15.76 0.41 35.41
CA PRO A 240 16.44 -0.56 36.26
C PRO A 240 17.89 -0.82 35.80
N THR A 241 18.79 -0.64 36.76
CA THR A 241 20.23 -0.87 36.72
C THR A 241 20.58 -2.36 36.61
N SER A 242 21.50 -2.66 35.67
CA SER A 242 22.24 -3.91 35.50
C SER A 242 23.09 -4.27 36.74
N GLN A 243 23.03 -5.53 37.20
CA GLN A 243 24.03 -6.09 38.10
C GLN A 243 24.87 -7.15 37.38
N GLN A 244 26.16 -6.82 37.25
CA GLN A 244 27.24 -7.71 36.87
C GLN A 244 27.41 -8.85 37.90
N ASN A 245 27.57 -10.08 37.41
CA ASN A 245 28.34 -11.11 38.08
C ASN A 245 29.20 -11.85 37.03
N THR A 246 30.50 -11.86 37.26
CA THR A 246 31.53 -12.67 36.58
C THR A 246 32.53 -13.13 37.65
N PRO A 247 33.40 -14.12 37.39
CA PRO A 247 33.29 -15.28 36.51
C PRO A 247 33.70 -16.59 37.24
N GLN A 248 33.33 -17.76 36.71
CA GLN A 248 34.01 -19.00 37.07
C GLN A 248 34.42 -19.76 35.81
N THR A 249 35.73 -19.95 35.72
CA THR A 249 36.51 -20.51 34.63
C THR A 249 36.57 -22.03 34.77
N ASP A 250 36.24 -22.76 33.71
CA ASP A 250 36.69 -24.14 33.50
C ASP A 250 37.08 -24.35 32.02
N PRO A 251 38.07 -25.22 31.73
CA PRO A 251 38.77 -25.25 30.44
C PRO A 251 38.02 -26.07 29.38
N PRO A 252 38.04 -25.69 28.09
CA PRO A 252 37.47 -26.52 27.04
C PRO A 252 38.43 -27.64 26.66
N THR A 253 37.89 -28.85 26.73
CA THR A 253 38.48 -30.05 26.15
C THR A 253 38.34 -29.97 24.63
N SER A 254 39.49 -30.09 23.98
CA SER A 254 39.66 -30.18 22.53
C SER A 254 38.90 -31.40 21.99
N GLY A 255 37.87 -31.14 21.17
CA GLY A 255 37.10 -32.13 20.43
C GLY A 255 37.05 -31.70 18.97
N SER A 256 37.53 -32.57 18.09
CA SER A 256 37.73 -32.38 16.66
C SER A 256 36.48 -31.89 15.91
N GLN A 257 36.63 -30.84 15.11
CA GLN A 257 35.70 -30.47 14.05
C GLN A 257 35.75 -31.55 12.95
N GLU A 258 34.67 -32.32 12.81
CA GLU A 258 34.31 -32.93 11.53
C GLU A 258 33.67 -31.85 10.66
N THR A 259 34.32 -31.55 9.55
CA THR A 259 33.74 -30.82 8.42
C THR A 259 32.63 -31.66 7.79
N ALA A 260 31.37 -31.36 8.11
CA ALA A 260 30.23 -31.85 7.36
C ALA A 260 30.02 -30.97 6.12
N SER A 261 30.08 -31.58 4.95
CA SER A 261 29.71 -30.99 3.66
C SER A 261 28.25 -30.54 3.63
N PRO A 262 27.91 -29.43 2.94
CA PRO A 262 26.54 -29.04 2.68
C PRO A 262 26.00 -29.90 1.53
N SER A 263 25.26 -30.97 1.84
CA SER A 263 24.58 -31.79 0.82
C SER A 263 23.36 -32.54 1.36
N GLN A 264 22.67 -31.99 2.36
CA GLN A 264 21.46 -32.61 2.94
C GLN A 264 20.30 -31.64 3.20
N ALA A 265 20.18 -30.55 2.43
CA ALA A 265 18.99 -29.67 2.46
C ALA A 265 17.82 -30.14 1.57
N GLN A 266 17.93 -31.30 0.89
CA GLN A 266 16.94 -31.76 -0.10
C GLN A 266 16.07 -32.97 0.32
N GLN A 267 15.93 -33.28 1.61
CA GLN A 267 15.18 -34.48 2.03
C GLN A 267 14.14 -34.31 3.16
N ASN A 268 13.72 -33.09 3.49
CA ASN A 268 12.64 -32.88 4.49
C ASN A 268 11.32 -32.32 3.91
N GLY A 269 11.15 -32.26 2.59
CA GLY A 269 9.94 -31.73 1.94
C GLY A 269 8.84 -32.76 1.67
N GLU A 270 8.61 -33.75 2.54
CA GLU A 270 7.65 -34.85 2.27
C GLU A 270 6.25 -34.70 2.90
N ASP A 271 5.96 -33.65 3.69
CA ASP A 271 4.65 -33.53 4.37
C ASP A 271 4.00 -32.13 4.30
N ALA A 272 4.42 -31.25 3.39
CA ALA A 272 3.64 -30.03 3.13
C ALA A 272 2.34 -30.42 2.41
N PRO A 273 1.15 -30.11 2.97
CA PRO A 273 -0.12 -30.42 2.32
C PRO A 273 -0.16 -29.72 0.96
N SER A 274 -0.24 -30.51 -0.10
CA SER A 274 -0.38 -29.99 -1.46
C SER A 274 -1.71 -29.22 -1.55
N ILE A 275 -1.63 -27.89 -1.56
CA ILE A 275 -2.79 -27.02 -1.73
C ILE A 275 -3.37 -27.28 -3.13
N PRO A 276 -4.66 -27.63 -3.27
CA PRO A 276 -5.25 -27.90 -4.57
C PRO A 276 -5.13 -26.71 -5.51
N SER A 277 -4.78 -26.95 -6.77
CA SER A 277 -4.70 -25.91 -7.81
C SER A 277 -6.03 -25.17 -7.98
N VAL A 278 -5.92 -23.87 -8.30
CA VAL A 278 -7.04 -22.95 -8.56
C VAL A 278 -7.22 -22.63 -10.05
N ASP A 279 -6.64 -23.42 -10.96
CA ASP A 279 -6.64 -23.14 -12.41
C ASP A 279 -8.06 -22.98 -12.99
N GLU A 280 -9.02 -23.75 -12.47
CA GLU A 280 -10.44 -23.69 -12.85
C GLU A 280 -11.22 -22.53 -12.17
N ILE A 281 -10.53 -21.75 -11.34
CA ILE A 281 -11.11 -20.65 -10.55
C ILE A 281 -10.42 -19.32 -10.90
N ARG A 282 -9.15 -19.13 -10.54
CA ARG A 282 -8.44 -17.84 -10.67
C ARG A 282 -7.89 -17.59 -12.07
N TYR A 283 -7.35 -18.62 -12.72
CA TYR A 283 -6.62 -18.49 -13.99
C TYR A 283 -7.49 -18.72 -15.23
N VAL A 284 -8.76 -18.31 -15.13
CA VAL A 284 -9.74 -18.29 -16.22
C VAL A 284 -9.90 -16.85 -16.69
N VAL A 285 -9.71 -16.59 -17.99
CA VAL A 285 -9.91 -15.23 -18.55
C VAL A 285 -11.33 -14.76 -18.24
N TRP A 286 -11.50 -13.49 -17.83
CA TRP A 286 -12.78 -12.91 -17.43
C TRP A 286 -13.93 -13.24 -18.39
N GLY A 287 -13.69 -13.16 -19.70
CA GLY A 287 -14.70 -13.45 -20.73
C GLY A 287 -15.24 -14.88 -20.69
N ASP A 288 -14.45 -15.83 -20.19
CA ASP A 288 -14.75 -17.26 -20.13
C ASP A 288 -15.35 -17.68 -18.77
N LEU A 289 -15.39 -16.79 -17.77
CA LEU A 289 -16.11 -17.03 -16.52
C LEU A 289 -17.61 -17.22 -16.75
N SER A 290 -18.24 -18.06 -15.93
CA SER A 290 -19.70 -18.12 -15.86
C SER A 290 -20.26 -16.79 -15.35
N GLU A 291 -21.50 -16.48 -15.71
CA GLU A 291 -22.15 -15.23 -15.26
C GLU A 291 -22.27 -15.17 -13.73
N ASP A 292 -22.47 -16.30 -13.07
CA ASP A 292 -22.49 -16.38 -11.60
C ASP A 292 -21.11 -16.03 -11.01
N LYS A 293 -20.01 -16.55 -11.58
CA LYS A 293 -18.64 -16.20 -11.12
C LYS A 293 -18.28 -14.75 -11.42
N LYS A 294 -18.65 -14.21 -12.59
CA LYS A 294 -18.45 -12.78 -12.91
C LYS A 294 -19.17 -11.88 -11.92
N LYS A 295 -20.40 -12.26 -11.52
CA LYS A 295 -21.18 -11.52 -10.54
C LYS A 295 -20.46 -11.50 -9.19
N LEU A 296 -20.06 -12.66 -8.66
CA LEU A 296 -19.33 -12.74 -7.39
C LEU A 296 -18.01 -11.96 -7.44
N ALA A 297 -17.24 -12.12 -8.53
CA ALA A 297 -16.00 -11.37 -8.72
C ALA A 297 -16.24 -9.85 -8.77
N SER A 298 -17.30 -9.41 -9.44
CA SER A 298 -17.68 -7.98 -9.48
C SER A 298 -18.10 -7.48 -8.09
N GLU A 299 -18.78 -8.30 -7.29
CA GLU A 299 -19.15 -7.97 -5.90
C GLU A 299 -17.91 -7.86 -5.00
N LEU A 300 -16.83 -8.59 -5.30
CA LEU A 300 -15.51 -8.46 -4.69
C LEU A 300 -14.69 -7.28 -5.22
N GLY A 301 -15.21 -6.49 -6.16
CA GLY A 301 -14.51 -5.35 -6.74
C GLY A 301 -13.63 -5.65 -7.96
N TYR A 302 -13.64 -6.88 -8.48
CA TYR A 302 -12.97 -7.16 -9.74
C TYR A 302 -13.72 -6.56 -10.94
N ASP A 303 -12.95 -6.11 -11.91
CA ASP A 303 -13.43 -5.90 -13.28
C ASP A 303 -12.64 -6.80 -14.25
N LYS A 304 -12.87 -6.62 -15.56
CA LYS A 304 -12.17 -7.41 -16.58
C LYS A 304 -10.65 -7.28 -16.48
N ASP A 305 -10.17 -6.07 -16.23
CA ASP A 305 -8.76 -5.74 -16.33
C ASP A 305 -8.03 -6.17 -15.06
N THR A 306 -8.61 -5.93 -13.88
CA THR A 306 -8.05 -6.37 -12.60
C THR A 306 -8.16 -7.88 -12.41
N TRP A 307 -9.21 -8.53 -12.90
CA TRP A 307 -9.30 -10.00 -12.90
C TRP A 307 -8.24 -10.64 -13.79
N ASN A 308 -8.08 -10.14 -15.03
CA ASN A 308 -7.10 -10.73 -15.94
C ASN A 308 -5.67 -10.41 -15.56
N THR A 309 -5.41 -9.48 -14.63
CA THR A 309 -4.05 -9.11 -14.23
C THR A 309 -3.86 -9.43 -12.75
N PRO A 310 -3.40 -10.64 -12.39
CA PRO A 310 -3.20 -11.01 -10.99
C PRO A 310 -2.29 -10.03 -10.24
N GLY A 311 -2.62 -9.79 -8.98
CA GLY A 311 -1.95 -8.83 -8.10
C GLY A 311 -2.36 -7.37 -8.33
N THR A 312 -3.51 -7.10 -8.96
CA THR A 312 -3.93 -5.71 -9.26
C THR A 312 -5.32 -5.34 -8.75
N ALA A 313 -6.12 -6.30 -8.28
CA ALA A 313 -7.37 -5.97 -7.60
C ALA A 313 -7.11 -5.78 -6.11
N ASP A 314 -7.71 -4.76 -5.51
CA ASP A 314 -7.53 -4.46 -4.07
C ASP A 314 -7.85 -5.64 -3.17
N ILE A 315 -8.87 -6.40 -3.56
CA ILE A 315 -9.29 -7.56 -2.80
C ILE A 315 -8.16 -8.61 -2.65
N GLU A 316 -7.21 -8.65 -3.59
CA GLU A 316 -6.07 -9.58 -3.58
C GLU A 316 -5.02 -9.23 -2.52
N TYR A 317 -5.07 -8.04 -1.91
CA TYR A 317 -4.17 -7.65 -0.82
C TYR A 317 -4.68 -8.03 0.57
N TYR A 318 -5.83 -8.70 0.65
CA TYR A 318 -6.39 -9.15 1.92
C TYR A 318 -6.33 -10.67 2.05
N SER A 319 -5.80 -11.14 3.17
CA SER A 319 -6.05 -12.49 3.65
C SER A 319 -7.51 -12.64 4.08
N ILE A 320 -7.99 -13.89 4.17
CA ILE A 320 -9.33 -14.16 4.72
C ILE A 320 -9.44 -13.67 6.17
N GLU A 321 -8.38 -13.83 6.95
CA GLU A 321 -8.30 -13.32 8.33
C GLU A 321 -8.44 -11.79 8.38
N GLY A 322 -7.71 -11.07 7.53
CA GLY A 322 -7.80 -9.60 7.45
C GLY A 322 -9.19 -9.12 7.00
N LEU A 323 -9.86 -9.85 6.11
CA LEU A 323 -11.26 -9.58 5.76
C LEU A 323 -12.20 -9.81 6.95
N ALA A 324 -11.95 -10.83 7.78
CA ALA A 324 -12.77 -11.13 8.95
C ALA A 324 -12.61 -10.05 10.03
N GLU A 325 -11.38 -9.60 10.28
CA GLU A 325 -11.08 -8.50 11.20
C GLU A 325 -11.70 -7.18 10.74
N ALA A 326 -11.75 -6.94 9.43
CA ALA A 326 -12.42 -5.78 8.85
C ALA A 326 -13.96 -5.91 8.76
N GLU A 327 -14.55 -6.94 9.38
CA GLU A 327 -15.99 -7.25 9.36
C GLU A 327 -16.57 -7.44 7.94
N ARG A 328 -15.74 -7.81 6.95
CA ARG A 328 -16.12 -7.99 5.54
C ARG A 328 -16.65 -9.40 5.24
N GLN A 329 -17.57 -9.89 6.06
CA GLN A 329 -18.10 -11.27 5.94
C GLN A 329 -18.72 -11.58 4.57
N VAL A 330 -19.34 -10.59 3.91
CA VAL A 330 -19.91 -10.76 2.56
C VAL A 330 -18.83 -11.12 1.54
N ASP A 331 -17.63 -10.56 1.66
CA ASP A 331 -16.53 -10.85 0.75
C ASP A 331 -15.97 -12.25 1.00
N ILE A 332 -15.85 -12.65 2.27
CA ILE A 332 -15.48 -14.03 2.65
C ILE A 332 -16.48 -15.04 2.06
N ASP A 333 -17.77 -14.76 2.18
CA ASP A 333 -18.83 -15.61 1.63
C ASP A 333 -18.73 -15.69 0.09
N ASN A 334 -18.49 -14.57 -0.59
CA ASN A 334 -18.31 -14.52 -2.04
C ASN A 334 -17.06 -15.30 -2.51
N ILE A 335 -15.93 -15.18 -1.79
CA ILE A 335 -14.70 -15.94 -2.06
C ILE A 335 -14.97 -17.44 -1.94
N SER A 336 -15.66 -17.85 -0.87
CA SER A 336 -16.05 -19.25 -0.65
C SER A 336 -17.01 -19.75 -1.72
N GLU A 337 -18.01 -18.94 -2.12
CA GLU A 337 -18.98 -19.29 -3.16
C GLU A 337 -18.34 -19.38 -4.56
N MET A 338 -17.29 -18.61 -4.82
CA MET A 338 -16.47 -18.75 -6.03
C MET A 338 -15.69 -20.07 -6.07
N GLY A 339 -15.54 -20.73 -4.93
CA GLY A 339 -14.97 -22.06 -4.77
C GLY A 339 -13.57 -22.09 -4.17
N PHE A 340 -13.08 -20.98 -3.62
CA PHE A 340 -11.80 -20.95 -2.92
C PHE A 340 -11.96 -21.48 -1.49
N SER A 341 -10.98 -22.28 -1.02
CA SER A 341 -10.69 -22.37 0.41
C SER A 341 -9.83 -21.19 0.86
N GLU A 342 -9.73 -21.00 2.17
CA GLU A 342 -8.86 -19.99 2.79
C GLU A 342 -7.40 -20.18 2.35
N GLU A 343 -6.89 -21.40 2.43
CA GLU A 343 -5.51 -21.71 2.04
C GLU A 343 -5.26 -21.47 0.54
N GLN A 344 -6.27 -21.69 -0.30
CA GLN A 344 -6.17 -21.42 -1.73
C GLN A 344 -6.14 -19.92 -2.02
N TRP A 345 -6.95 -19.14 -1.32
CA TRP A 345 -6.98 -17.68 -1.46
C TRP A 345 -5.65 -17.08 -1.00
N ASP A 346 -5.23 -17.41 0.22
CA ASP A 346 -4.01 -16.87 0.83
C ASP A 346 -2.77 -17.22 0.02
N CYS A 347 -2.73 -18.41 -0.58
CA CYS A 347 -1.59 -18.84 -1.39
C CYS A 347 -1.63 -18.31 -2.83
N TYR A 348 -2.70 -18.58 -3.60
CA TYR A 348 -2.70 -18.32 -5.05
C TYR A 348 -3.17 -16.92 -5.47
N VAL A 349 -3.82 -16.19 -4.57
CA VAL A 349 -4.37 -14.85 -4.87
C VAL A 349 -3.60 -13.80 -4.10
N HIS A 350 -3.48 -13.99 -2.78
CA HIS A 350 -2.87 -13.03 -1.88
C HIS A 350 -1.35 -13.22 -1.69
N HIS A 351 -0.83 -14.43 -1.93
CA HIS A 351 0.58 -14.78 -1.73
C HIS A 351 1.14 -14.41 -0.35
N TYR A 352 0.29 -14.44 0.68
CA TYR A 352 0.62 -14.12 2.07
C TYR A 352 1.22 -12.71 2.30
N ILE A 353 1.10 -11.77 1.36
CA ILE A 353 1.82 -10.48 1.42
C ILE A 353 1.41 -9.58 2.59
N SER A 354 0.21 -9.75 3.14
CA SER A 354 -0.25 -9.00 4.32
C SER A 354 0.04 -9.69 5.66
N PHE A 355 0.67 -10.86 5.68
CA PHE A 355 0.94 -11.60 6.92
C PHE A 355 2.11 -10.97 7.68
N SER A 356 2.04 -10.96 9.01
CA SER A 356 3.22 -10.73 9.84
C SER A 356 4.19 -11.90 9.75
N TRP A 357 5.47 -11.69 10.04
CA TRP A 357 6.45 -12.80 10.01
C TRP A 357 6.07 -13.95 10.97
N GLU A 358 5.55 -13.62 12.17
CA GLU A 358 5.03 -14.63 13.12
C GLU A 358 3.88 -15.45 12.51
N ALA A 359 2.98 -14.80 11.77
CA ALA A 359 1.90 -15.48 11.08
C ALA A 359 2.43 -16.38 9.95
N LEU A 360 3.45 -15.93 9.20
CA LEU A 360 4.14 -16.75 8.18
C LEU A 360 4.78 -18.00 8.80
N GLU A 361 5.43 -17.89 9.96
CA GLU A 361 6.00 -19.02 10.70
C GLU A 361 4.91 -19.98 11.21
N SER A 362 3.79 -19.42 11.69
CA SER A 362 2.65 -20.19 12.19
C SER A 362 2.01 -21.06 11.09
N VAL A 363 1.88 -20.53 9.87
CA VAL A 363 1.37 -21.28 8.71
C VAL A 363 2.47 -22.05 7.97
N GLY A 364 3.74 -21.88 8.36
CA GLY A 364 4.89 -22.66 7.89
C GLY A 364 5.40 -22.28 6.49
N VAL A 365 5.20 -21.04 6.06
CA VAL A 365 5.63 -20.55 4.73
C VAL A 365 6.83 -19.59 4.80
N ASP A 366 7.27 -19.22 6.00
CA ASP A 366 8.45 -18.37 6.27
C ASP A 366 9.73 -18.86 5.56
N SER A 367 9.92 -20.18 5.51
CA SER A 367 11.09 -20.79 4.84
C SER A 367 11.12 -20.54 3.33
N HIS A 368 9.96 -20.33 2.70
CA HIS A 368 9.85 -19.99 1.29
C HIS A 368 10.23 -18.54 1.02
N PHE A 369 9.79 -17.61 1.88
CA PHE A 369 10.27 -16.22 1.88
C PHE A 369 11.78 -16.15 2.12
N THR A 370 12.30 -16.95 3.06
CA THR A 370 13.74 -17.07 3.31
C THR A 370 14.51 -17.53 2.07
N SER A 371 13.95 -18.43 1.27
CA SER A 371 14.54 -18.90 0.01
C SER A 371 14.58 -17.80 -1.06
N LEU A 372 13.66 -16.84 -0.99
CA LEU A 372 13.68 -15.61 -1.79
C LEU A 372 14.63 -14.55 -1.21
N GLY A 373 15.27 -14.81 -0.08
CA GLY A 373 16.21 -13.90 0.58
C GLY A 373 15.56 -12.94 1.57
N TRP A 374 14.25 -13.05 1.82
CA TRP A 374 13.60 -12.31 2.89
C TRP A 374 14.08 -12.83 4.26
N SER A 375 14.10 -11.93 5.22
CA SER A 375 14.29 -12.21 6.65
C SER A 375 13.18 -11.49 7.41
N GLN A 376 12.95 -11.90 8.67
CA GLN A 376 12.03 -11.18 9.55
C GLN A 376 12.34 -9.68 9.58
N SER A 377 13.61 -9.31 9.79
CA SER A 377 14.01 -7.91 9.88
C SER A 377 13.76 -7.12 8.60
N SER A 378 13.96 -7.72 7.42
CA SER A 378 13.64 -7.04 6.15
C SER A 378 12.14 -7.00 5.86
N TRP A 379 11.38 -8.02 6.30
CA TRP A 379 9.94 -8.12 6.11
C TRP A 379 9.18 -7.12 6.98
N ASP A 380 9.58 -7.03 8.23
CA ASP A 380 9.05 -6.11 9.24
C ASP A 380 9.58 -4.68 9.05
N GLY A 381 10.39 -4.41 8.02
CA GLY A 381 10.90 -3.07 7.71
C GLY A 381 12.01 -2.55 8.65
N GLU A 382 12.57 -3.42 9.50
CA GLU A 382 13.69 -3.08 10.39
C GLU A 382 15.01 -2.83 9.61
N THR A 383 15.10 -3.29 8.36
CA THR A 383 16.23 -3.02 7.47
C THR A 383 15.79 -2.53 6.09
N ASP A 384 16.63 -1.70 5.46
CA ASP A 384 16.45 -1.22 4.09
C ASP A 384 16.75 -2.29 3.03
N GLU A 385 17.12 -3.50 3.44
CA GLU A 385 17.59 -4.55 2.53
C GLU A 385 16.40 -5.33 1.97
N VAL A 386 15.91 -4.89 0.81
CA VAL A 386 14.98 -5.69 0.00
C VAL A 386 15.76 -6.82 -0.69
N PRO A 387 15.23 -8.06 -0.71
CA PRO A 387 15.94 -9.16 -1.34
C PRO A 387 16.12 -8.96 -2.85
N ALA A 388 17.27 -9.38 -3.37
CA ALA A 388 17.58 -9.25 -4.81
C ALA A 388 16.64 -10.07 -5.71
N SER A 389 15.89 -11.03 -5.15
CA SER A 389 14.88 -11.81 -5.87
C SER A 389 13.74 -10.94 -6.36
N GLU A 390 13.39 -9.87 -5.62
CA GLU A 390 12.34 -8.94 -6.02
C GLU A 390 12.64 -8.32 -7.38
N GLU A 391 13.90 -8.08 -7.70
CA GLU A 391 14.27 -7.46 -8.98
C GLU A 391 14.33 -8.45 -10.16
N LYS A 392 14.27 -9.76 -9.91
CA LYS A 392 14.51 -10.81 -10.91
C LYS A 392 13.23 -11.25 -11.61
N SER A 393 13.30 -11.41 -12.93
CA SER A 393 12.30 -12.21 -13.65
C SER A 393 12.39 -13.70 -13.27
N TRP A 394 11.34 -14.47 -13.54
CA TRP A 394 11.29 -15.90 -13.17
C TRP A 394 12.51 -16.69 -13.69
N ASP A 395 12.96 -16.38 -14.91
CA ASP A 395 14.11 -17.06 -15.53
C ASP A 395 15.46 -16.66 -14.91
N GLU A 396 15.51 -15.52 -14.21
CA GLU A 396 16.69 -15.02 -13.50
C GLU A 396 16.78 -15.54 -12.05
N LEU A 397 15.67 -16.05 -11.50
CA LEU A 397 15.66 -16.69 -10.20
C LEU A 397 16.56 -17.94 -10.21
N THR A 398 17.33 -18.09 -9.13
CA THR A 398 18.04 -19.33 -8.83
C THR A 398 17.05 -20.46 -8.57
N GLU A 399 17.53 -21.70 -8.61
CA GLU A 399 16.67 -22.86 -8.34
C GLU A 399 16.05 -22.82 -6.93
N GLU A 400 16.80 -22.33 -5.95
CA GLU A 400 16.33 -22.14 -4.58
C GLU A 400 15.25 -21.05 -4.49
N GLU A 401 15.48 -19.89 -5.12
CA GLU A 401 14.50 -18.81 -5.20
C GLU A 401 13.22 -19.26 -5.93
N ARG A 402 13.33 -19.97 -7.07
CA ARG A 402 12.16 -20.53 -7.76
C ARG A 402 11.41 -21.52 -6.89
N SER A 403 12.11 -22.38 -6.16
CA SER A 403 11.46 -23.30 -5.23
C SER A 403 10.73 -22.56 -4.11
N GLY A 404 11.28 -21.44 -3.63
CA GLY A 404 10.62 -20.52 -2.69
C GLY A 404 9.36 -19.91 -3.30
N ALA A 405 9.46 -19.32 -4.50
CA ALA A 405 8.33 -18.74 -5.21
C ALA A 405 7.20 -19.77 -5.44
N VAL A 406 7.53 -20.98 -5.88
CA VAL A 406 6.56 -22.09 -6.03
C VAL A 406 5.93 -22.46 -4.69
N GLY A 407 6.71 -22.47 -3.60
CA GLY A 407 6.21 -22.70 -2.25
C GLY A 407 5.21 -21.64 -1.78
N LEU A 408 5.29 -20.42 -2.31
CA LEU A 408 4.33 -19.33 -2.12
C LEU A 408 3.25 -19.29 -3.21
N CYS A 409 3.06 -20.40 -3.93
CA CYS A 409 2.10 -20.56 -5.03
C CYS A 409 2.26 -19.59 -6.21
N TYR A 410 3.42 -18.94 -6.36
CA TYR A 410 3.73 -18.26 -7.61
C TYR A 410 3.97 -19.27 -8.72
N ILE A 411 3.43 -18.97 -9.89
CA ILE A 411 3.83 -19.56 -11.16
C ILE A 411 4.63 -18.52 -11.93
N HIS A 412 5.38 -18.96 -12.95
CA HIS A 412 6.15 -18.04 -13.82
C HIS A 412 5.30 -16.84 -14.23
N GLN A 413 4.07 -17.10 -14.67
CA GLN A 413 3.19 -16.05 -15.17
C GLN A 413 2.80 -15.03 -14.11
N THR A 414 2.47 -15.46 -12.89
CA THR A 414 2.07 -14.54 -11.81
C THR A 414 3.26 -13.83 -11.21
N TRP A 415 4.42 -14.49 -11.12
CA TRP A 415 5.68 -13.84 -10.71
C TRP A 415 6.08 -12.72 -11.67
N ASP A 416 5.93 -12.94 -12.97
CA ASP A 416 6.32 -11.95 -13.99
C ASP A 416 5.19 -10.97 -14.39
N GLY A 417 3.99 -11.11 -13.81
CA GLY A 417 2.90 -10.16 -14.00
C GLY A 417 2.21 -10.25 -15.34
N TYR A 418 2.19 -11.45 -15.93
CA TYR A 418 1.47 -11.67 -17.18
C TYR A 418 -0.03 -11.59 -16.96
N SER A 419 -0.70 -10.83 -17.84
CA SER A 419 -2.15 -10.86 -17.91
C SER A 419 -2.64 -12.19 -18.50
N LEU A 420 -3.77 -12.70 -18.02
CA LEU A 420 -4.43 -13.92 -18.49
C LEU A 420 -4.81 -13.84 -19.98
N ASP A 421 -5.03 -12.63 -20.50
CA ASP A 421 -5.33 -12.40 -21.91
C ASP A 421 -4.08 -12.17 -22.79
N ASP A 422 -2.88 -12.14 -22.20
CA ASP A 422 -1.62 -12.13 -22.93
C ASP A 422 -1.44 -13.49 -23.64
N PRO A 423 -1.22 -13.52 -24.97
CA PRO A 423 -0.89 -14.75 -25.69
C PRO A 423 0.29 -15.53 -25.08
N GLU A 424 1.21 -14.85 -24.40
CA GLU A 424 2.36 -15.45 -23.72
C GLU A 424 1.93 -16.31 -22.51
N TRP A 425 0.83 -15.98 -21.82
CA TRP A 425 0.30 -16.77 -20.70
C TRP A 425 0.14 -18.26 -21.05
N LYS A 426 -0.55 -18.53 -22.17
CA LYS A 426 -0.81 -19.89 -22.66
C LYS A 426 0.45 -20.55 -23.23
N SER A 427 1.34 -19.77 -23.82
CA SER A 427 2.62 -20.27 -24.34
C SER A 427 3.48 -20.81 -23.21
N ILE A 428 3.62 -20.05 -22.12
CA ILE A 428 4.41 -20.44 -20.95
C ILE A 428 3.80 -21.67 -20.27
N ALA A 429 2.47 -21.68 -20.07
CA ALA A 429 1.76 -22.83 -19.48
C ALA A 429 1.94 -24.12 -20.29
N SER A 430 2.05 -24.01 -21.62
CA SER A 430 2.24 -25.17 -22.51
C SER A 430 3.69 -25.69 -22.52
N GLN A 431 4.65 -24.83 -22.17
CA GLN A 431 6.09 -25.18 -22.17
C GLN A 431 6.51 -25.80 -20.84
N ASN A 432 5.84 -25.46 -19.74
CA ASN A 432 6.07 -26.01 -18.41
C ASN A 432 4.82 -26.72 -17.86
N PRO A 433 4.33 -27.81 -18.50
CA PRO A 433 3.17 -28.55 -18.01
C PRO A 433 3.45 -29.31 -16.70
N GLU A 434 4.71 -29.44 -16.33
CA GLU A 434 5.17 -30.01 -15.06
C GLU A 434 6.14 -29.01 -14.44
N SER A 435 5.76 -28.35 -13.35
CA SER A 435 6.66 -27.66 -12.41
C SER A 435 7.56 -28.67 -11.66
N GLY A 436 8.12 -29.63 -12.39
CA GLY A 436 9.06 -30.65 -11.93
C GLY A 436 10.19 -30.81 -12.93
N ALA A 437 11.20 -29.94 -12.80
CA ALA A 437 12.57 -30.05 -13.34
C ALA A 437 12.83 -29.96 -14.86
N ASP A 438 13.79 -29.08 -15.17
CA ASP A 438 14.68 -29.01 -16.33
C ASP A 438 14.15 -28.55 -17.70
N SER A 439 14.35 -27.26 -18.01
CA SER A 439 15.27 -26.78 -19.08
C SER A 439 15.18 -25.26 -19.30
N PRO A 440 16.31 -24.52 -19.44
CA PRO A 440 16.27 -23.12 -19.85
C PRO A 440 16.17 -23.00 -21.38
N SER A 441 15.22 -22.20 -21.87
CA SER A 441 15.15 -21.78 -23.27
C SER A 441 15.45 -20.28 -23.38
N GLU A 442 16.35 -19.92 -24.29
CA GLU A 442 16.82 -18.53 -24.47
C GLU A 442 15.78 -17.67 -25.21
N SER A 443 14.94 -16.95 -24.48
CA SER A 443 14.31 -15.72 -24.98
C SER A 443 13.97 -14.75 -23.84
N ALA A 444 15.00 -14.08 -23.29
CA ALA A 444 14.78 -13.00 -22.33
C ALA A 444 14.24 -11.76 -23.05
N SER A 445 12.93 -11.53 -22.95
CA SER A 445 12.35 -10.20 -23.13
C SER A 445 12.56 -9.42 -21.83
N SER A 446 13.00 -8.16 -21.91
CA SER A 446 13.13 -7.26 -20.76
C SER A 446 11.74 -6.90 -20.24
N ARG A 447 11.17 -7.74 -19.37
CA ARG A 447 10.00 -7.44 -18.54
C ARG A 447 10.40 -7.65 -17.08
N ARG A 448 10.00 -6.73 -16.22
CA ARG A 448 10.28 -6.76 -14.78
C ARG A 448 9.21 -7.63 -14.12
N SER A 449 9.63 -8.49 -13.19
CA SER A 449 8.74 -9.24 -12.30
C SER A 449 7.71 -8.32 -11.62
N VAL A 450 6.55 -8.82 -11.17
CA VAL A 450 5.59 -8.08 -10.32
C VAL A 450 6.29 -7.59 -9.05
N ALA A 451 7.28 -8.34 -8.57
CA ALA A 451 8.18 -7.95 -7.50
C ALA A 451 9.19 -6.84 -7.91
N SER A 452 9.49 -6.68 -9.21
CA SER A 452 10.60 -5.86 -9.77
C SER A 452 10.17 -4.49 -10.31
N TRP A 453 8.87 -4.15 -10.32
CA TRP A 453 8.43 -2.82 -10.77
C TRP A 453 8.99 -1.66 -9.93
N LEU A 454 9.61 -1.95 -8.77
CA LEU A 454 10.14 -0.96 -7.83
C LEU A 454 11.62 -0.57 -8.04
N SER A 455 12.44 -1.32 -8.78
CA SER A 455 13.90 -1.07 -8.86
C SER A 455 14.34 -0.12 -9.96
N LEU A 456 13.60 0.95 -10.24
CA LEU A 456 14.05 2.04 -11.14
C LEU A 456 14.48 3.30 -10.38
N LEU A 457 14.59 3.21 -9.05
CA LEU A 457 14.90 4.35 -8.18
C LEU A 457 16.26 4.31 -7.45
N THR A 458 17.12 3.32 -7.70
CA THR A 458 18.35 3.10 -6.89
C THR A 458 19.67 3.04 -7.69
N ILE A 459 20.17 4.16 -8.24
CA ILE A 459 21.59 4.36 -8.65
C ILE A 459 21.86 5.89 -8.64
N THR A 460 22.71 6.57 -7.84
CA THR A 460 24.07 6.32 -7.29
C THR A 460 24.36 7.38 -6.21
N TYR A 461 24.76 7.02 -4.98
CA TYR A 461 25.42 7.95 -4.05
C TYR A 461 26.94 7.66 -4.02
N ILE A 462 27.73 8.47 -4.74
CA ILE A 462 29.19 8.48 -4.60
C ILE A 462 29.59 9.71 -3.79
N PHE A 463 30.13 9.48 -2.60
CA PHE A 463 30.78 10.49 -1.77
C PHE A 463 31.84 11.27 -2.57
N THR A 464 31.69 12.59 -2.67
CA THR A 464 32.82 13.51 -2.83
C THR A 464 32.72 14.69 -1.86
N SER A 465 33.05 14.43 -0.60
CA SER A 465 33.51 15.50 0.28
C SER A 465 34.96 15.83 -0.04
N SER A 466 35.18 16.91 -0.78
CA SER A 466 36.48 17.59 -0.87
C SER A 466 36.31 19.07 -1.18
N LEU A 467 36.67 19.89 -0.17
CA LEU A 467 37.20 21.26 -0.28
C LEU A 467 36.25 22.37 -0.80
N LEU A 468 35.65 23.12 0.14
CA LEU A 468 36.10 24.48 0.53
C LEU A 468 35.35 25.01 1.75
#